data_AF-A0A2V8XWX6-F1
#
_entry.id   AF-A0A2V8XWX6-F1
#
_cell.length_a   1.000
_cell.length_b   1.000
_cell.length_c   1.000
_cell.angle_alpha   90.00
_cell.angle_beta   90.00
_cell.angle_gamma   90.00
#
_symmetry.space_group_name_H-M   'P 1'
#
loop_
_entity.id
_entity.type
_entity.pdbx_description
1 polymer ?
#
loop_
_entity_poly.entity_id
_entity_poly.type
_entity_poly.pdbx_seq_one_letter_code
_entity_poly.pdbx_strand_id
1 'polypeptide(L)'
;MDETKQKDRFSSSELARTATEERQAEAKEIAESLAGTRVAESPEETQPRQMSTLPEFAKTGESSAITELVEFLKQTKRVWLIAAGAIFGLVAVVTLGGRVYDWASNARERRSEQAVASVTPEHLLARCGQPVEDVTKEVFPILMRTMTYQVGRNEAYVFSFSRTAEDKSDWVFLSMKDANGAKSYETPEEKVGAMSCLNSKK
;
A
#
# COMPACT_ATOMS: atom_id res chain seq x y z
N MET A 1 -43.94 -1.19 -36.63
CA MET A 1 -43.22 -2.49 -36.60
C MET A 1 -41.75 -2.12 -36.55
N ASP A 2 -41.02 -2.18 -35.45
CA ASP A 2 -41.23 -2.90 -34.20
C ASP A 2 -40.49 -2.21 -33.04
N GLU A 3 -41.02 -2.40 -31.84
CA GLU A 3 -40.47 -1.97 -30.55
C GLU A 3 -39.39 -2.94 -30.02
N THR A 4 -38.84 -2.57 -28.85
CA THR A 4 -38.00 -3.33 -27.88
C THR A 4 -36.48 -3.11 -28.02
N LYS A 5 -35.67 -2.91 -26.98
CA LYS A 5 -35.85 -3.00 -25.52
C LYS A 5 -34.69 -2.28 -24.81
N GLN A 6 -35.01 -1.56 -23.74
CA GLN A 6 -34.13 -0.95 -22.75
C GLN A 6 -33.50 -2.01 -21.82
N LYS A 7 -32.23 -1.82 -21.38
CA LYS A 7 -31.76 -2.28 -20.07
C LYS A 7 -30.58 -1.43 -19.55
N ASP A 8 -30.98 -0.40 -18.81
CA ASP A 8 -30.38 0.23 -17.63
C ASP A 8 -28.86 0.07 -17.42
N ARG A 9 -28.14 1.16 -17.69
CA ARG A 9 -26.86 1.47 -17.04
C ARG A 9 -27.17 1.99 -15.64
N PHE A 10 -27.02 1.14 -14.63
CA PHE A 10 -26.91 1.60 -13.25
C PHE A 10 -25.67 2.48 -13.12
N SER A 11 -25.91 3.74 -12.75
CA SER A 11 -24.89 4.76 -12.55
C SER A 11 -24.02 4.38 -11.35
N SER A 12 -22.70 4.42 -11.54
CA SER A 12 -21.67 4.08 -10.54
C SER A 12 -21.76 4.90 -9.23
N SER A 13 -22.61 5.93 -9.19
CA SER A 13 -22.87 6.77 -8.01
C SER A 13 -23.80 6.13 -6.97
N GLU A 14 -24.68 5.19 -7.35
CA GLU A 14 -25.62 4.55 -6.40
C GLU A 14 -24.98 3.39 -5.61
N LEU A 15 -24.05 2.65 -6.24
CA LEU A 15 -23.25 1.61 -5.57
C LEU A 15 -22.29 2.18 -4.51
N ALA A 16 -21.80 3.40 -4.71
CA ALA A 16 -20.95 4.07 -3.73
C ALA A 16 -21.73 4.57 -2.50
N ARG A 17 -23.00 4.98 -2.67
CA ARG A 17 -23.85 5.42 -1.55
C ARG A 17 -24.31 4.26 -0.67
N THR A 18 -24.70 3.14 -1.28
CA THR A 18 -25.10 1.93 -0.55
C THR A 18 -23.95 1.32 0.26
N ALA A 19 -22.73 1.28 -0.29
CA ALA A 19 -21.55 0.80 0.44
C ALA A 19 -21.11 1.72 1.62
N THR A 20 -21.50 3.00 1.59
CA THR A 20 -21.19 3.95 2.68
C THR A 20 -22.23 3.87 3.81
N GLU A 21 -23.49 3.60 3.47
CA GLU A 21 -24.57 3.41 4.45
C GLU A 21 -24.42 2.07 5.20
N GLU A 22 -23.95 1.01 4.55
CA GLU A 22 -23.67 -0.29 5.19
C GLU A 22 -22.53 -0.18 6.23
N ARG A 23 -21.45 0.56 5.91
CA ARG A 23 -20.33 0.78 6.85
C ARG A 23 -20.68 1.71 8.01
N GLN A 24 -21.67 2.60 7.86
CA GLN A 24 -22.16 3.43 8.97
C GLN A 24 -23.13 2.68 9.89
N ALA A 25 -23.85 1.67 9.38
CA ALA A 25 -24.70 0.82 10.20
C ALA A 25 -23.87 -0.09 11.12
N GLU A 26 -22.80 -0.71 10.60
CA GLU A 26 -21.91 -1.55 11.41
C GLU A 26 -21.18 -0.75 12.51
N ALA A 27 -20.77 0.49 12.22
CA ALA A 27 -20.12 1.35 13.21
C ALA A 27 -21.07 1.79 14.35
N LYS A 28 -22.38 1.83 14.08
CA LYS A 28 -23.40 2.20 15.09
C LYS A 28 -23.74 1.03 16.00
N GLU A 29 -23.76 -0.20 15.47
CA GLU A 29 -23.99 -1.43 16.24
C GLU A 29 -22.84 -1.69 17.23
N ILE A 30 -21.59 -1.42 16.84
CA ILE A 30 -20.43 -1.56 17.73
C ILE A 30 -20.46 -0.51 18.86
N ALA A 31 -20.94 0.71 18.59
CA ALA A 31 -21.06 1.75 19.60
C ALA A 31 -22.19 1.48 20.62
N GLU A 32 -23.30 0.86 20.20
CA GLU A 32 -24.37 0.43 21.12
C GLU A 32 -23.95 -0.79 21.96
N SER A 33 -23.14 -1.70 21.41
CA SER A 33 -22.64 -2.88 22.16
C SER A 33 -21.70 -2.51 23.32
N LEU A 34 -20.99 -1.39 23.23
CA LEU A 34 -20.08 -0.89 24.28
C LEU A 34 -20.78 -0.03 25.35
N ALA A 35 -21.98 0.50 25.06
CA ALA A 35 -22.75 1.30 26.02
C ALA A 35 -23.69 0.46 26.92
N GLY A 36 -23.89 -0.82 26.62
CA GLY A 36 -24.91 -1.66 27.25
C GLY A 36 -24.52 -2.44 28.51
N THR A 37 -23.28 -2.39 29.00
CA THR A 37 -22.87 -3.19 30.18
C THR A 37 -22.52 -2.32 31.38
N ARG A 38 -23.55 -1.97 32.16
CA ARG A 38 -23.47 -1.80 33.64
C ARG A 38 -24.89 -1.69 34.19
N VAL A 39 -25.54 -2.85 34.35
CA VAL A 39 -26.70 -3.00 35.24
C VAL A 39 -26.20 -3.50 36.59
N ALA A 40 -26.59 -2.72 37.60
CA ALA A 40 -26.70 -2.96 39.03
C ALA A 40 -26.35 -4.35 39.59
N GLU A 41 -25.59 -4.33 40.69
CA GLU A 41 -25.92 -5.16 41.85
C GLU A 41 -25.57 -4.41 43.15
N SER A 42 -26.62 -4.00 43.86
CA SER A 42 -26.63 -3.74 45.30
C SER A 42 -26.81 -5.08 46.00
N PRO A 43 -26.28 -5.27 47.22
CA PRO A 43 -27.25 -5.44 48.30
C PRO A 43 -26.94 -4.66 49.58
N GLU A 44 -28.06 -4.47 50.27
CA GLU A 44 -28.37 -3.76 51.49
C GLU A 44 -27.64 -4.25 52.75
N GLU A 45 -27.51 -3.29 53.67
CA GLU A 45 -27.64 -3.42 55.13
C GLU A 45 -26.60 -4.23 55.92
N THR A 46 -25.91 -3.56 56.85
CA THR A 46 -26.19 -3.67 58.30
C THR A 46 -25.22 -2.75 59.07
N GLN A 47 -25.77 -1.75 59.76
CA GLN A 47 -25.06 -0.98 60.79
C GLN A 47 -25.02 -1.81 62.09
N PRO A 48 -23.91 -1.78 62.84
CA PRO A 48 -24.01 -1.06 64.11
C PRO A 48 -22.77 -0.23 64.46
N ARG A 49 -23.05 0.89 65.12
CA ARG A 49 -22.19 1.69 66.02
C ARG A 49 -20.80 1.11 66.34
N GLN A 50 -19.76 1.91 66.12
CA GLN A 50 -18.77 2.19 67.16
C GLN A 50 -18.38 3.67 67.14
N MET A 51 -18.71 4.34 68.26
CA MET A 51 -17.98 5.51 68.74
C MET A 51 -16.56 5.11 69.16
N SER A 52 -15.70 6.12 69.30
CA SER A 52 -14.29 6.08 69.72
C SER A 52 -13.36 6.04 68.51
N THR A 53 -12.47 6.98 68.25
CA THR A 53 -11.84 7.99 69.12
C THR A 53 -11.26 9.07 68.21
N LEU A 54 -11.47 10.31 68.61
CA LEU A 54 -10.78 11.49 68.12
C LEU A 54 -9.28 11.33 68.41
N PRO A 55 -8.35 11.36 67.44
CA PRO A 55 -6.97 11.67 67.74
C PRO A 55 -6.84 13.19 67.69
N GLU A 56 -7.07 13.81 68.84
CA GLU A 56 -6.50 15.11 69.14
C GLU A 56 -5.01 14.91 69.37
N PHE A 57 -4.17 15.08 68.36
CA PHE A 57 -2.76 15.40 68.57
C PHE A 57 -2.18 16.24 67.42
N ALA A 58 -1.89 17.49 67.77
CA ALA A 58 -0.67 18.23 67.44
C ALA A 58 -0.34 18.48 65.96
N LYS A 59 -0.82 19.62 65.46
CA LYS A 59 0.00 20.79 65.06
C LYS A 59 1.50 20.55 64.74
N THR A 60 1.82 19.66 63.80
CA THR A 60 3.15 19.52 63.16
C THR A 60 3.00 18.60 61.93
N GLY A 61 2.39 19.10 60.85
CA GLY A 61 2.09 18.26 59.68
C GLY A 61 2.14 18.95 58.31
N GLU A 62 2.36 20.27 58.27
CA GLU A 62 2.37 21.01 57.00
C GLU A 62 3.57 20.66 56.10
N SER A 63 4.67 20.14 56.65
CA SER A 63 5.83 19.70 55.85
C SER A 63 5.66 18.33 55.19
N SER A 64 4.81 17.45 55.73
CA SER A 64 4.59 16.08 55.23
C SER A 64 3.63 16.03 54.05
N ALA A 65 2.56 16.83 54.07
CA ALA A 65 1.58 16.85 52.99
C ALA A 65 2.11 17.53 51.72
N ILE A 66 2.95 18.57 51.89
CA ILE A 66 3.59 19.27 50.76
C ILE A 66 4.63 18.37 50.08
N THR A 67 5.36 17.55 50.83
CA THR A 67 6.33 16.61 50.27
C THR A 67 5.66 15.45 49.52
N GLU A 68 4.54 14.92 50.02
CA GLU A 68 3.71 13.95 49.28
C GLU A 68 3.15 14.53 47.97
N LEU A 69 2.64 15.76 47.97
CA LEU A 69 2.13 16.43 46.78
C LEU A 69 3.23 16.65 45.71
N VAL A 70 4.44 17.00 46.14
CA VAL A 70 5.59 17.17 45.24
C VAL A 70 6.02 15.84 44.64
N GLU A 71 6.02 14.74 45.41
CA GLU A 71 6.30 13.40 44.87
C GLU A 71 5.23 12.96 43.86
N PHE A 72 3.94 13.17 44.15
CA PHE A 72 2.84 12.89 43.22
C PHE A 72 2.96 13.69 41.93
N LEU A 73 3.27 14.99 42.01
CA LEU A 73 3.47 15.83 40.83
C LEU A 73 4.69 15.37 40.02
N LYS A 74 5.75 14.92 40.69
CA LYS A 74 6.97 14.42 40.04
C LYS A 74 6.73 13.08 39.35
N GLN A 75 5.98 12.17 39.97
CA GLN A 75 5.54 10.91 39.35
C GLN A 75 4.62 11.17 38.16
N THR A 76 3.61 12.03 38.33
CA THR A 76 2.65 12.37 37.27
C THR A 76 3.36 12.99 36.07
N LYS A 77 4.31 13.92 36.31
CA LYS A 77 5.16 14.51 35.27
C LYS A 77 5.99 13.43 34.54
N ARG A 78 6.52 12.45 35.27
CA ARG A 78 7.34 11.38 34.68
C ARG A 78 6.50 10.45 33.81
N VAL A 79 5.31 10.06 34.27
CA VAL A 79 4.35 9.26 33.49
C VAL A 79 3.89 10.03 32.26
N TRP A 80 3.61 11.32 32.39
CA TRP A 80 3.19 12.15 31.27
C TRP A 80 4.29 12.33 30.22
N LEU A 81 5.55 12.47 30.64
CA LEU A 81 6.70 12.50 29.74
C LEU A 81 6.92 11.17 29.01
N ILE A 82 6.73 10.04 29.68
CA ILE A 82 6.81 8.71 29.05
C ILE A 82 5.68 8.56 28.03
N ALA A 83 4.45 8.95 28.38
CA ALA A 83 3.31 8.89 27.47
C ALA A 83 3.51 9.79 26.25
N ALA A 84 3.94 11.04 26.46
CA ALA A 84 4.26 11.97 25.37
C ALA A 84 5.39 11.44 24.47
N GLY A 85 6.45 10.88 25.07
CA GLY A 85 7.55 10.26 24.34
C GLY A 85 7.12 9.05 23.52
N ALA A 86 6.25 8.19 24.07
CA ALA A 86 5.72 7.03 23.36
C ALA A 86 4.85 7.44 22.17
N ILE A 87 3.99 8.45 22.33
CA ILE A 87 3.17 8.99 21.23
C ILE A 87 4.07 9.59 20.14
N PHE A 88 5.05 10.42 20.53
CA PHE A 88 6.00 10.99 19.57
C PHE A 88 6.81 9.91 18.85
N GLY A 89 7.27 8.89 19.57
CA GLY A 89 7.98 7.75 19.00
C GLY A 89 7.13 7.00 17.98
N LEU A 90 5.87 6.71 18.31
CA LEU A 90 4.94 6.04 17.40
C LEU A 90 4.70 6.88 16.13
N VAL A 91 4.42 8.18 16.29
CA VAL A 91 4.21 9.10 15.15
C VAL A 91 5.45 9.18 14.28
N ALA A 92 6.64 9.27 14.87
CA ALA A 92 7.89 9.28 14.12
C ALA A 92 8.08 7.98 13.33
N VAL A 93 7.82 6.81 13.95
CA VAL A 93 7.94 5.50 13.28
C VAL A 93 6.96 5.39 12.10
N VAL A 94 5.70 5.77 12.29
CA VAL A 94 4.69 5.67 11.23
C VAL A 94 5.02 6.61 10.06
N THR A 95 5.42 7.85 10.36
CA THR A 95 5.74 8.84 9.31
C THR A 95 7.02 8.51 8.55
N LEU A 96 8.07 8.06 9.24
CA LEU A 96 9.32 7.61 8.61
C LEU A 96 9.10 6.32 7.83
N GLY A 97 8.38 5.35 8.39
CA GLY A 97 8.08 4.07 7.74
C GLY A 97 7.33 4.25 6.42
N GLY A 98 6.27 5.06 6.43
CA GLY A 98 5.51 5.38 5.21
C GLY A 98 6.36 6.06 4.14
N ARG A 99 7.12 7.10 4.51
CA ARG A 99 8.02 7.80 3.59
C ARG A 99 9.08 6.89 2.96
N VAL A 100 9.65 5.97 3.73
CA VAL A 100 10.65 5.02 3.22
C VAL A 100 10.00 4.02 2.26
N TYR A 101 8.80 3.53 2.57
CA TYR A 101 8.07 2.62 1.71
C TYR A 101 7.69 3.28 0.37
N ASP A 102 7.14 4.50 0.42
CA ASP A 102 6.78 5.28 -0.76
C ASP A 102 8.00 5.63 -1.61
N TRP A 103 9.14 5.93 -0.98
CA TRP A 103 10.37 6.17 -1.71
C TRP A 103 10.87 4.90 -2.40
N ALA A 104 10.82 3.76 -1.71
CA ALA A 104 11.26 2.48 -2.26
C ALA A 104 10.37 2.01 -3.42
N SER A 105 9.06 2.16 -3.32
CA SER A 105 8.12 1.83 -4.40
C SER A 105 8.35 2.73 -5.61
N ASN A 106 8.37 4.06 -5.42
CA ASN A 106 8.62 5.02 -6.49
C ASN A 106 9.99 4.81 -7.15
N ALA A 107 11.03 4.47 -6.37
CA ALA A 107 12.35 4.19 -6.91
C ALA A 107 12.37 2.91 -7.75
N ARG A 108 11.55 1.90 -7.40
CA ARG A 108 11.42 0.67 -8.18
C ARG A 108 10.68 0.94 -9.49
N GLU A 109 9.57 1.66 -9.43
CA GLU A 109 8.74 2.02 -10.58
C GLU A 109 9.54 2.80 -11.62
N ARG A 110 10.29 3.83 -11.20
CA ARG A 110 11.17 4.60 -12.08
C ARG A 110 12.25 3.75 -12.76
N ARG A 111 12.78 2.73 -12.08
CA ARG A 111 13.78 1.82 -12.67
C ARG A 111 13.14 0.94 -13.74
N SER A 112 11.94 0.41 -13.48
CA SER A 112 11.22 -0.38 -14.49
C SER A 112 10.83 0.48 -15.69
N GLU A 113 10.35 1.70 -15.48
CA GLU A 113 10.03 2.64 -16.55
C GLU A 113 11.27 2.93 -17.41
N GLN A 114 12.40 3.26 -16.79
CA GLN A 114 13.64 3.55 -17.51
C GLN A 114 14.19 2.32 -18.25
N ALA A 115 14.07 1.14 -17.65
CA ALA A 115 14.50 -0.12 -18.26
C ALA A 115 13.66 -0.45 -19.50
N VAL A 116 12.35 -0.17 -19.47
CA VAL A 116 11.44 -0.46 -20.58
C VAL A 116 11.45 0.62 -21.66
N ALA A 117 11.61 1.90 -21.28
CA ALA A 117 11.69 3.01 -22.22
C ALA A 117 12.93 2.94 -23.13
N SER A 118 13.99 2.27 -22.69
CA SER A 118 15.23 2.07 -23.45
C SER A 118 15.29 0.73 -24.19
N VAL A 119 14.16 0.01 -24.30
CA VAL A 119 14.13 -1.28 -24.99
C VAL A 119 14.22 -1.06 -26.49
N THR A 120 15.41 -1.27 -27.03
CA THR A 120 15.66 -1.44 -28.46
C THR A 120 16.09 -2.89 -28.72
N PRO A 121 15.97 -3.40 -29.97
CA PRO A 121 16.46 -4.74 -30.32
C PRO A 121 17.91 -4.98 -29.87
N GLU A 122 18.77 -3.97 -30.05
CA GLU A 122 20.19 -3.99 -29.72
C GLU A 122 20.41 -4.00 -28.21
N HIS A 123 19.61 -3.25 -27.44
CA HIS A 123 19.63 -3.31 -25.98
C HIS A 123 19.16 -4.66 -25.45
N LEU A 124 18.15 -5.28 -26.08
CA LEU A 124 17.73 -6.64 -25.72
C LEU A 124 18.85 -7.64 -25.96
N LEU A 125 19.53 -7.56 -27.10
CA LEU A 125 20.67 -8.43 -27.41
C LEU A 125 21.78 -8.28 -26.38
N ALA A 126 22.12 -7.05 -26.01
CA ALA A 126 23.16 -6.77 -25.04
C ALA A 126 22.82 -7.29 -23.63
N ARG A 127 21.57 -7.16 -23.19
CA ARG A 127 21.16 -7.52 -21.82
C ARG A 127 20.71 -8.97 -21.65
N CYS A 128 19.92 -9.46 -22.60
CA CYS A 128 19.25 -10.77 -22.54
C CYS A 128 19.94 -11.83 -23.41
N GLY A 129 20.89 -11.44 -24.26
CA GLY A 129 21.62 -12.37 -25.13
C GLY A 129 20.94 -12.58 -26.48
N GLN A 130 21.28 -13.66 -27.18
CA GLN A 130 20.69 -13.96 -28.49
C GLN A 130 19.27 -14.53 -28.35
N PRO A 131 18.30 -14.05 -29.15
CA PRO A 131 16.98 -14.65 -29.20
C PRO A 131 17.03 -16.03 -29.87
N VAL A 132 16.00 -16.83 -29.62
CA VAL A 132 15.79 -18.12 -30.32
C VAL A 132 15.34 -17.86 -31.76
N GLU A 133 14.56 -16.81 -31.98
CA GLU A 133 14.07 -16.42 -33.29
C GLU A 133 14.17 -14.89 -33.44
N ASP A 134 14.65 -14.43 -34.58
CA ASP A 134 14.74 -13.02 -34.94
C ASP A 134 14.33 -12.84 -36.39
N VAL A 135 13.12 -12.32 -36.60
CA VAL A 135 12.52 -12.14 -37.92
C VAL A 135 12.31 -10.67 -38.17
N THR A 136 12.92 -10.17 -39.23
CA THR A 136 12.64 -8.82 -39.75
C THR A 136 11.80 -8.93 -41.01
N LYS A 137 10.66 -8.25 -41.03
CA LYS A 137 9.74 -8.16 -42.17
C LYS A 137 9.71 -6.73 -42.68
N GLU A 138 9.83 -6.57 -43.98
CA GLU A 138 9.71 -5.28 -44.64
C GLU A 138 8.26 -5.05 -45.05
N VAL A 139 7.61 -4.07 -44.43
CA VAL A 139 6.23 -3.64 -44.71
C VAL A 139 6.30 -2.17 -45.08
N PHE A 140 6.81 -1.88 -46.28
CA PHE A 140 7.12 -0.52 -46.73
C PHE A 140 5.97 0.47 -46.42
N PRO A 141 6.25 1.62 -45.76
CA PRO A 141 7.57 2.18 -45.44
C PRO A 141 8.12 1.82 -44.05
N ILE A 142 7.62 0.75 -43.42
CA ILE A 142 7.98 0.33 -42.05
C ILE A 142 8.74 -1.00 -42.06
N LEU A 143 9.79 -1.11 -41.27
CA LEU A 143 10.47 -2.36 -40.97
C LEU A 143 9.96 -2.86 -39.63
N MET A 144 9.45 -4.09 -39.61
CA MET A 144 8.95 -4.76 -38.41
C MET A 144 9.94 -5.82 -37.99
N ARG A 145 10.48 -5.76 -36.77
CA ARG A 145 11.37 -6.80 -36.23
C ARG A 145 10.70 -7.48 -35.06
N THR A 146 10.64 -8.80 -35.11
CA THR A 146 10.05 -9.64 -34.07
C THR A 146 11.13 -10.55 -33.51
N MET A 147 11.36 -10.47 -32.21
CA MET A 147 12.38 -11.26 -31.51
C MET A 147 11.74 -12.13 -30.45
N THR A 148 12.08 -13.43 -30.44
CA THR A 148 11.53 -14.40 -29.50
C THR A 148 12.60 -14.89 -28.55
N TYR A 149 12.40 -14.70 -27.24
CA TYR A 149 13.30 -15.16 -26.18
C TYR A 149 12.67 -16.30 -25.41
N GLN A 150 13.45 -17.35 -25.15
CA GLN A 150 13.05 -18.46 -24.28
C GLN A 150 13.66 -18.27 -22.90
N VAL A 151 12.82 -18.17 -21.87
CA VAL A 151 13.26 -17.94 -20.47
C VAL A 151 13.19 -19.22 -19.64
N GLY A 152 12.44 -20.22 -20.09
CA GLY A 152 12.35 -21.54 -19.46
C GLY A 152 11.94 -22.63 -20.44
N ARG A 153 11.53 -23.80 -19.94
CA ARG A 153 11.17 -24.94 -20.81
C ARG A 153 9.93 -24.66 -21.67
N ASN A 154 8.96 -23.93 -21.13
CA ASN A 154 7.66 -23.70 -21.76
C ASN A 154 7.29 -22.22 -21.83
N GLU A 155 8.21 -21.32 -21.50
CA GLU A 155 7.94 -19.89 -21.43
C GLU A 155 8.83 -19.16 -22.41
N ALA A 156 8.18 -18.52 -23.38
CA ALA A 156 8.83 -17.72 -24.39
C ALA A 156 8.06 -16.40 -24.57
N TYR A 157 8.82 -15.35 -24.82
CA TYR A 157 8.34 -13.99 -24.94
C TYR A 157 8.70 -13.42 -26.30
N VAL A 158 7.72 -12.77 -26.92
CA VAL A 158 7.82 -12.18 -28.25
C VAL A 158 7.84 -10.67 -28.10
N PHE A 159 8.91 -10.06 -28.59
CA PHE A 159 9.12 -8.62 -28.64
C PHE A 159 8.91 -8.14 -30.06
N SER A 160 8.03 -7.18 -30.24
CA SER A 160 7.76 -6.56 -31.53
C SER A 160 8.29 -5.14 -31.55
N PHE A 161 9.03 -4.82 -32.60
CA PHE A 161 9.61 -3.53 -32.86
C PHE A 161 9.23 -3.04 -34.25
N SER A 162 9.13 -1.73 -34.40
CA SER A 162 9.06 -1.09 -35.71
C SER A 162 10.13 -0.03 -35.84
N ARG A 163 10.57 0.23 -37.07
CA ARG A 163 11.28 1.45 -37.45
C ARG A 163 10.81 1.85 -38.84
N THR A 164 10.98 3.10 -39.24
CA THR A 164 10.75 3.45 -40.64
C THR A 164 11.90 2.91 -41.50
N ALA A 165 11.62 2.57 -42.75
CA ALA A 165 12.62 2.08 -43.70
C ALA A 165 13.61 3.17 -44.15
N GLU A 166 13.42 4.41 -43.69
CA GLU A 166 14.40 5.48 -43.89
C GLU A 166 15.65 5.21 -43.04
N ASP A 167 16.83 5.41 -43.64
CA ASP A 167 18.16 5.00 -43.15
C ASP A 167 18.58 5.51 -41.74
N LYS A 168 17.74 6.30 -41.06
CA LYS A 168 18.10 6.97 -39.78
C LYS A 168 17.01 6.93 -38.70
N SER A 169 15.99 6.10 -38.83
CA SER A 169 14.98 6.02 -37.77
C SER A 169 15.37 5.06 -36.65
N ASP A 170 15.04 5.48 -35.43
CA ASP A 170 15.21 4.64 -34.24
C ASP A 170 14.16 3.53 -34.20
N TRP A 171 14.53 2.40 -33.60
CA TRP A 171 13.58 1.33 -33.30
C TRP A 171 12.61 1.77 -32.19
N VAL A 172 11.33 1.61 -32.47
CA VAL A 172 10.23 1.81 -31.53
C VAL A 172 9.76 0.46 -31.03
N PHE A 173 9.78 0.28 -29.72
CA PHE A 173 9.18 -0.88 -29.08
C PHE A 173 7.64 -0.81 -29.16
N LEU A 174 7.02 -1.85 -29.72
CA LEU A 174 5.57 -1.90 -29.89
C LEU A 174 4.89 -2.70 -28.78
N SER A 175 5.35 -3.92 -28.53
CA SER A 175 4.70 -4.81 -27.56
C SER A 175 5.61 -5.95 -27.12
N MET A 176 5.33 -6.47 -25.93
CA MET A 176 5.87 -7.72 -25.41
C MET A 176 4.69 -8.63 -25.12
N LYS A 177 4.72 -9.85 -25.66
CA LYS A 177 3.67 -10.85 -25.49
C LYS A 177 4.28 -12.19 -25.13
N ASP A 178 3.47 -13.10 -24.60
CA ASP A 178 3.84 -14.51 -24.55
C ASP A 178 3.86 -15.12 -25.97
N ALA A 179 4.49 -16.28 -26.12
CA ALA A 179 4.59 -16.97 -27.41
C ALA A 179 3.23 -17.28 -28.05
N ASN A 180 2.19 -17.47 -27.24
CA ASN A 180 0.83 -17.74 -27.72
C ASN A 180 0.04 -16.45 -28.04
N GLY A 181 0.56 -15.27 -27.68
CA GLY A 181 -0.12 -14.00 -27.79
C GLY A 181 -1.33 -13.83 -26.88
N ALA A 182 -1.56 -14.75 -25.94
CA ALA A 182 -2.68 -14.74 -25.00
C ALA A 182 -2.50 -13.68 -23.91
N LYS A 183 -1.25 -13.39 -23.53
CA LYS A 183 -0.90 -12.40 -22.52
C LYS A 183 -0.04 -11.31 -23.14
N SER A 184 -0.57 -10.09 -23.14
CA SER A 184 0.17 -8.87 -23.44
C SER A 184 0.71 -8.27 -22.15
N TYR A 185 1.98 -7.87 -22.16
CA TYR A 185 2.62 -7.21 -21.03
C TYR A 185 2.66 -5.72 -21.37
N GLU A 186 1.82 -4.92 -20.73
CA GLU A 186 1.66 -3.50 -21.03
C GLU A 186 2.47 -2.64 -20.07
N THR A 187 2.41 -2.97 -18.77
CA THR A 187 3.09 -2.18 -17.75
C THR A 187 4.60 -2.50 -17.70
N PRO A 188 5.44 -1.52 -17.35
CA PRO A 188 6.88 -1.74 -17.23
C PRO A 188 7.24 -2.81 -16.19
N GLU A 189 6.48 -2.88 -15.10
CA GLU A 189 6.68 -3.82 -14.01
C GLU A 189 6.39 -5.26 -14.44
N GLU A 190 5.32 -5.47 -15.20
CA GLU A 190 4.99 -6.78 -15.76
C GLU A 190 6.05 -7.25 -16.75
N LYS A 191 6.55 -6.36 -17.62
CA LYS A 191 7.62 -6.68 -18.58
C LYS A 191 8.91 -7.10 -17.87
N VAL A 192 9.35 -6.32 -16.88
CA VAL A 192 10.55 -6.62 -16.09
C VAL A 192 10.36 -7.84 -15.19
N GLY A 193 9.15 -8.06 -14.67
CA GLY A 193 8.79 -9.24 -13.89
C GLY A 193 8.83 -10.52 -14.73
N ALA A 194 8.35 -10.44 -15.98
CA ALA A 194 8.41 -11.53 -16.95
C ALA A 194 9.84 -11.82 -17.43
N MET A 195 10.60 -10.75 -17.71
CA MET A 195 12.01 -10.87 -18.10
C MET A 195 12.92 -10.01 -17.24
N SER A 196 13.48 -10.64 -16.22
CA SER A 196 14.41 -10.01 -15.27
C SER A 196 15.67 -9.44 -15.94
N CYS A 197 16.11 -10.01 -17.07
CA CYS A 197 17.27 -9.52 -17.82
C CYS A 197 17.07 -8.10 -18.36
N LEU A 198 15.83 -7.63 -18.54
CA LEU A 198 15.55 -6.25 -18.99
C LEU A 198 16.06 -5.20 -18.01
N ASN A 199 16.06 -5.51 -16.71
CA ASN A 199 16.53 -4.61 -15.64
C ASN A 199 17.95 -4.95 -15.17
N SER A 200 18.63 -5.89 -15.82
CA SER A 200 20.00 -6.25 -15.48
C SER A 200 20.97 -5.17 -15.98
N LYS A 201 21.77 -4.60 -15.08
CA LYS A 201 22.94 -3.79 -15.42
C LYS A 201 24.10 -4.75 -15.63
N LYS A 202 24.15 -5.37 -16.80
CA LYS A 202 25.28 -6.20 -17.21
C LYS A 202 26.39 -5.33 -17.79
#